data_AF-A0A376FA54-F1
#
_entry.id   AF-A0A376FA54-F1
#
_cell.length_a   1.000
_cell.length_b   1.000
_cell.length_c   1.000
_cell.angle_alpha   90.00
_cell.angle_beta   90.00
_cell.angle_gamma   90.00
#
_symmetry.space_group_name_H-M   'P 1'
#
loop_
_entity.id
_entity.type
_entity.pdbx_description
1 polymer ?
#
loop_
_entity_poly.entity_id
_entity_poly.type
_entity_poly.pdbx_seq_one_letter_code
_entity_poly.pdbx_strand_id
1 'polypeptide(L)' 'MIDVASLNVTTTIKGFNEPRQALVFTKDGNYLWVLNKDLSLSKVDRKEQKVVATIKE' A
#
# COMPACT_ATOMS: atom_id res chain seq x y z
N MET A 1 -1.06 -3.99 -7.39
CA MET A 1 -1.92 -3.17 -8.27
C MET A 1 -2.47 -4.07 -9.35
N ILE A 2 -3.76 -3.92 -9.62
CA ILE A 2 -4.46 -4.67 -10.67
C ILE A 2 -5.05 -3.63 -11.60
N ASP A 3 -4.79 -3.77 -12.90
CA ASP A 3 -5.57 -3.09 -13.92
C ASP A 3 -6.91 -3.80 -14.06
N VAL A 4 -8.00 -3.10 -13.80
CA VAL A 4 -9.33 -3.72 -13.73
C VAL A 4 -9.91 -3.99 -15.12
N ALA A 5 -9.49 -3.24 -16.14
CA ALA A 5 -9.98 -3.43 -17.51
C ALA A 5 -9.41 -4.71 -18.13
N SER A 6 -8.13 -4.98 -17.91
CA SER A 6 -7.42 -6.14 -18.47
C SER A 6 -7.28 -7.31 -17.49
N LEU A 7 -7.71 -7.14 -16.23
CA LEU A 7 -7.56 -8.12 -15.14
C LEU A 7 -6.10 -8.56 -14.88
N ASN A 8 -5.13 -7.69 -15.20
CA ASN A 8 -3.72 -8.02 -15.07
C ASN A 8 -3.11 -7.39 -13.81
N VAL A 9 -2.18 -8.12 -13.18
CA VAL A 9 -1.32 -7.55 -12.15
C VAL A 9 -0.30 -6.64 -12.82
N THR A 10 -0.41 -5.33 -12.58
CA THR A 10 0.52 -4.32 -13.14
C THR A 10 1.73 -4.10 -12.26
N THR A 11 1.62 -4.32 -10.95
CA THR A 11 2.72 -4.15 -10.00
C THR A 11 2.46 -4.94 -8.72
N THR A 12 3.50 -5.56 -8.17
CA THR A 12 3.50 -6.13 -6.82
C THR A 12 4.38 -5.29 -5.93
N ILE A 13 3.77 -4.54 -5.01
CA ILE A 13 4.49 -3.71 -4.03
C ILE A 13 5.02 -4.62 -2.93
N LYS A 14 6.30 -4.48 -2.59
CA LYS A 14 6.99 -5.23 -1.53
C LYS A 14 7.39 -4.30 -0.38
N GLY A 15 7.93 -4.86 0.71
CA GLY A 15 8.45 -4.09 1.86
C GLY A 15 7.49 -3.98 3.05
N PHE A 16 6.38 -4.71 3.04
CA PHE A 16 5.45 -4.79 4.16
C PHE A 16 5.91 -5.79 5.22
N ASN A 17 5.47 -5.58 6.47
CA ASN A 17 5.60 -6.56 7.55
C ASN A 17 4.29 -7.34 7.70
N GLU A 18 4.15 -8.42 6.92
CA GLU A 18 2.96 -9.28 6.90
C GLU A 18 1.63 -8.47 6.87
N PRO A 19 1.29 -7.82 5.73
CA PRO A 19 0.17 -6.89 5.67
C PRO A 19 -1.17 -7.60 5.97
N ARG A 20 -2.04 -6.94 6.73
CA ARG A 20 -3.35 -7.43 7.17
C ARG A 20 -4.48 -6.92 6.25
N GLN A 21 -5.72 -7.34 6.52
CA GLN A 21 -6.93 -6.95 5.77
C GLN A 21 -7.40 -5.52 6.10
N ALA A 22 -6.51 -4.53 6.02
CA ALA A 22 -6.90 -3.12 6.10
C ALA A 22 -5.98 -2.27 5.23
N LEU A 23 -6.59 -1.57 4.28
CA LEU A 23 -5.94 -0.58 3.43
C LEU A 23 -6.89 0.57 3.16
N VAL A 24 -6.35 1.78 3.05
CA VAL A 24 -7.14 2.98 2.74
C VAL A 24 -6.38 3.91 1.81
N PHE A 25 -7.07 4.39 0.78
CA PHE A 25 -6.55 5.44 -0.09
C PHE A 25 -6.78 6.81 0.53
N THR A 26 -5.79 7.68 0.40
CA THR A 26 -5.98 9.13 0.64
C THR A 26 -7.00 9.70 -0.34
N LYS A 27 -7.66 10.80 0.03
CA LYS A 27 -8.74 11.41 -0.77
C LYS A 27 -8.29 11.83 -2.17
N ASP A 28 -7.06 12.33 -2.28
CA ASP A 28 -6.43 12.71 -3.55
C ASP A 28 -5.87 11.49 -4.32
N GLY A 29 -5.85 10.31 -3.69
CA GLY A 29 -5.32 9.09 -4.27
C GLY A 29 -3.80 9.10 -4.45
N ASN A 30 -3.04 10.03 -3.88
CA ASN A 30 -1.58 10.04 -4.04
C ASN A 30 -0.91 8.97 -3.16
N TYR A 31 -1.54 8.64 -2.04
CA TYR A 31 -1.04 7.64 -1.10
C TYR A 31 -2.04 6.55 -0.77
N LEU A 32 -1.50 5.40 -0.39
CA LEU A 32 -2.19 4.26 0.19
C LEU A 32 -1.58 3.96 1.56
N TRP A 33 -2.41 3.74 2.56
CA TRP A 33 -1.99 3.26 3.88
C TRP A 33 -2.36 1.79 4.03
N VAL A 34 -1.44 0.98 4.54
CA VAL A 34 -1.61 -0.47 4.76
C VAL A 34 -1.26 -0.80 6.21
N LEU A 35 -2.15 -1.54 6.88
CA LEU A 35 -1.90 -2.05 8.23
C LEU A 35 -1.02 -3.30 8.18
N ASN A 36 0.08 -3.29 8.93
CA ASN A 36 0.96 -4.43 9.11
C ASN A 36 0.53 -5.30 10.30
N LYS A 37 1.09 -6.51 10.39
CA LYS A 37 0.83 -7.44 11.50
C LYS A 37 1.20 -6.88 12.88
N ASP A 38 2.24 -6.06 12.95
CA ASP A 38 2.75 -5.47 14.20
C ASP A 38 2.09 -4.13 14.55
N LEU A 39 0.92 -3.86 13.95
CA LEU A 39 0.13 -2.63 14.09
C LEU A 39 0.79 -1.36 13.54
N SER A 40 1.98 -1.46 12.93
CA SER A 40 2.55 -0.34 12.18
C SER A 40 1.75 -0.06 10.90
N LEU A 41 1.81 1.19 10.45
CA LEU A 41 1.18 1.63 9.21
C LEU A 41 2.25 1.94 8.16
N SER A 42 2.20 1.25 7.02
CA SER A 42 3.04 1.56 5.87
C SER A 42 2.35 2.56 4.96
N LYS A 43 3.04 3.67 4.64
CA LYS A 43 2.65 4.65 3.63
C LYS A 43 3.25 4.26 2.30
N VAL A 44 2.41 4.09 1.29
CA VAL A 44 2.79 3.78 -0.08
C VAL A 44 2.57 5.01 -0.94
N ASP A 45 3.59 5.42 -1.70
CA ASP A 45 3.45 6.39 -2.79
C ASP A 45 2.88 5.68 -4.03
N ARG A 46 1.77 6.18 -4.58
CA ARG A 46 1.09 5.55 -5.72
C ARG A 46 1.67 5.93 -7.07
N LYS A 47 2.44 7.01 -7.17
CA LYS A 47 3.16 7.33 -8.40
C LYS A 47 4.38 6.44 -8.54
N GLU A 48 5.11 6.26 -7.45
CA GLU A 48 6.35 5.47 -7.40
C GLU A 48 6.12 3.97 -7.12
N GLN A 49 4.91 3.60 -6.69
CA GLN A 49 4.50 2.22 -6.39
C GLN A 49 5.43 1.56 -5.35
N LYS A 50 5.79 2.29 -4.29
CA LYS A 50 6.72 1.82 -3.25
C LYS A 50 6.29 2.29 -1.86
N VAL A 51 6.67 1.51 -0.85
CA VAL A 51 6.58 1.95 0.56
C VAL A 51 7.61 3.07 0.75
N VAL A 52 7.15 4.23 1.24
CA VAL A 52 7.99 5.43 1.46
C VAL A 52 8.14 5.80 2.93
N ALA A 53 7.28 5.27 3.80
CA ALA A 53 7.41 5.40 5.24
C ALA A 53 6.70 4.25 5.96
N THR A 54 7.13 3.97 7.17
CA THR A 54 6.42 3.11 8.13
C THR A 54 6.35 3.85 9.45
N ILE A 55 5.15 3.95 10.02
CA ILE A 55 4.89 4.64 11.29
C ILE A 55 4.46 3.60 12.31
N LYS A 56 5.02 3.70 13.51
CA LYS A 56 4.73 2.86 14.67
C LYS A 56 4.79 3.76 15.90
N GLU A 57 3.81 3.63 16.81
CA GLU A 57 3.88 4.24 18.14
C GLU A 57 4.93 3.55 19.02
#